data_AF-A0A7V4EYD4-F1
#
_entry.id   AF-A0A7V4EYD4-F1
#
_cell.length_a   1.000
_cell.length_b   1.000
_cell.length_c   1.000
_cell.angle_alpha   90.00
_cell.angle_beta   90.00
_cell.angle_gamma   90.00
#
_symmetry.space_group_name_H-M   'P 1'
#
loop_
_entity.id
_entity.type
_entity.pdbx_description
1 polymer ?
#
loop_
_entity_poly.entity_id
_entity_poly.type
_entity_poly.pdbx_seq_one_letter_code
_entity_poly.pdbx_strand_id
1 'polypeptide(L)' 'MIKRTIYIGSSAYLRCKNEQLEYEVPEANMLGENDRIRRVPIEDIGVIILDN' A
#
# COMPACT_ATOMS: atom_id res chain seq x y z
N MET A 1 15.21 -5.37 12.07
CA MET A 1 14.21 -5.09 11.03
C MET A 1 14.20 -3.59 10.79
N ILE A 2 14.26 -3.15 9.53
CA ILE A 2 14.25 -1.74 9.18
C ILE A 2 12.79 -1.33 8.98
N LYS A 3 12.29 -0.43 9.83
CA LYS A 3 10.96 0.15 9.67
C LYS A 3 10.95 1.05 8.43
N ARG A 4 9.89 0.96 7.64
CA ARG A 4 9.66 1.72 6.41
C ARG A 4 8.62 2.81 6.65
N THR A 5 8.82 3.94 5.99
CA THR A 5 7.80 4.98 5.85
C THR A 5 7.10 4.78 4.52
N ILE A 6 5.78 4.57 4.55
CA ILE A 6 4.96 4.47 3.34
C ILE A 6 4.32 5.83 3.09
N TYR A 7 4.50 6.37 1.90
CA TYR A 7 3.84 7.59 1.45
C TYR A 7 2.84 7.23 0.35
N ILE A 8 1.59 7.65 0.52
CA ILE A 8 0.50 7.42 -0.43
C ILE A 8 0.01 8.80 -0.87
N GLY A 9 0.40 9.22 -2.07
CA GLY A 9 0.06 10.52 -2.65
C GLY A 9 -0.89 10.44 -3.86
N SER A 10 -1.58 9.31 -4.01
CA SER A 10 -2.67 9.16 -4.99
C SER A 10 -3.83 8.43 -4.35
N SER A 11 -4.99 8.46 -5.03
CA SER A 11 -6.16 7.73 -4.56
C SER A 11 -5.84 6.24 -4.43
N ALA A 12 -6.06 5.69 -3.25
CA ALA A 12 -5.81 4.27 -2.98
C ALA A 12 -6.80 3.71 -1.96
N TYR A 13 -7.21 2.46 -2.16
CA TYR A 13 -7.97 1.70 -1.18
C TYR A 13 -7.00 0.94 -0.27
N LEU A 14 -7.12 1.13 1.05
CA LEU A 14 -6.28 0.47 2.04
C LEU A 14 -7.08 -0.61 2.77
N ARG A 15 -6.49 -1.79 2.95
CA ARG A 15 -7.08 -2.93 3.66
C ARG A 15 -6.00 -3.59 4.52
N CYS A 16 -6.37 -4.12 5.68
CA CYS A 16 -5.50 -4.99 6.45
C CYS A 16 -6.01 -6.43 6.32
N LYS A 17 -5.14 -7.34 5.86
CA LYS A 17 -5.47 -8.75 5.70
C LYS A 17 -4.23 -9.60 5.93
N ASN A 18 -4.36 -10.65 6.76
CA ASN A 18 -3.26 -11.58 7.06
C ASN A 18 -1.97 -10.88 7.54
N GLU A 19 -2.11 -9.87 8.41
CA GLU A 19 -0.97 -9.07 8.91
C GLU A 19 -0.20 -8.33 7.81
N GLN A 20 -0.83 -8.13 6.65
CA GLN A 20 -0.34 -7.33 5.55
C GLN A 20 -1.24 -6.11 5.37
N LEU A 21 -0.64 -4.95 5.16
CA LEU A 21 -1.31 -3.83 4.53
C LEU A 21 -1.42 -4.14 3.03
N GLU A 22 -2.64 -4.30 2.54
CA GLU A 22 -2.95 -4.31 1.11
C GLU A 22 -3.36 -2.89 0.69
N TYR A 23 -2.70 -2.32 -0.32
CA TYR A 23 -3.13 -1.07 -0.93
C TYR A 23 -3.37 -1.23 -2.43
N GLU A 24 -4.50 -0.70 -2.89
CA GLU A 24 -5.00 -0.82 -4.26
C GLU A 24 -5.13 0.56 -4.89
N VAL A 25 -4.35 0.84 -5.94
CA VAL A 25 -4.34 2.11 -6.66
C VAL A 25 -5.24 1.98 -7.90
N PRO A 26 -6.36 2.71 -8.01
CA PRO A 26 -7.29 2.59 -9.14
C PRO A 26 -6.66 2.96 -10.48
N GLU A 27 -5.69 3.89 -10.50
CA GLU A 27 -4.99 4.29 -11.73
C GLU A 27 -4.06 3.19 -12.27
N ALA A 28 -3.66 2.23 -11.44
CA ALA A 28 -2.81 1.11 -11.85
C ALA A 28 -3.53 0.12 -12.79
N ASN A 29 -4.86 0.27 -12.98
CA ASN A 29 -5.66 -0.50 -13.93
C ASN A 29 -5.13 -0.46 -15.38
N MET A 30 -4.32 0.54 -15.74
CA MET A 30 -3.71 0.64 -17.08
C MET A 30 -2.43 -0.19 -17.25
N LEU A 31 -1.85 -0.73 -16.17
CA LEU A 31 -0.53 -1.38 -16.18
C LEU A 31 -0.57 -2.91 -16.03
N GLY A 32 -1.76 -3.51 -15.85
CA GLY A 32 -1.97 -4.96 -15.77
C GLY A 32 -2.40 -5.44 -14.37
N GLU A 33 -3.20 -6.52 -14.31
CA GLU A 33 -3.91 -6.97 -13.10
C GLU A 33 -3.00 -7.30 -11.90
N ASN A 34 -1.76 -7.72 -12.14
CA ASN A 34 -0.83 -8.16 -11.10
C ASN A 34 -0.22 -7.01 -10.28
N ASP A 35 -0.22 -5.78 -10.79
CA ASP A 35 0.32 -4.60 -10.09
C ASP A 35 -0.74 -3.83 -9.29
N ARG A 36 -1.98 -4.32 -9.30
CA ARG A 36 -3.14 -3.62 -8.74
C ARG A 36 -3.16 -3.61 -7.21
N ILE A 37 -2.65 -4.67 -6.57
CA ILE A 37 -2.66 -4.83 -5.12
C ILE A 37 -1.23 -5.02 -4.64
N ARG A 38 -0.72 -4.03 -3.89
CA ARG A 38 0.58 -4.11 -3.26
C ARG A 38 0.43 -4.48 -1.79
N ARG A 39 1.33 -5.34 -1.30
CA ARG A 39 1.31 -5.85 0.07
C ARG A 39 2.58 -5.45 0.81
N VAL A 40 2.42 -4.98 2.04
CA VAL A 40 3.54 -4.70 2.95
C VAL A 40 3.23 -5.31 4.32
N PRO A 41 4.14 -6.09 4.93
CA PRO A 41 3.95 -6.58 6.29
C PRO A 41 3.78 -5.41 7.25
N ILE A 42 2.77 -5.45 8.13
CA ILE A 42 2.51 -4.34 9.05
C ILE A 42 3.66 -4.14 10.05
N GLU A 43 4.40 -5.21 10.37
CA GLU A 43 5.59 -5.16 11.22
C GLU A 43 6.75 -4.38 10.60
N ASP A 44 6.78 -4.24 9.28
CA ASP A 44 7.81 -3.46 8.59
C ASP A 44 7.44 -1.98 8.49
N ILE A 45 6.24 -1.58 8.90
CA ILE A 45 5.76 -0.21 8.77
C ILE A 45 6.07 0.57 10.05
N GLY A 46 6.78 1.69 9.91
CA GLY A 46 7.01 2.66 10.98
C GLY A 46 5.98 3.77 10.99
N VAL A 47 5.73 4.36 9.80
CA VAL A 47 4.78 5.47 9.61
C VAL A 47 4.11 5.31 8.25
N ILE A 48 2.81 5.63 8.16
CA ILE A 48 2.09 5.82 6.90
C ILE A 48 1.71 7.29 6.80
N ILE A 49 2.05 7.91 5.67
CA ILE A 49 1.65 9.27 5.32
C ILE A 49 0.63 9.18 4.20
N LEU A 50 -0.55 9.73 4.44
CA LEU A 50 -1.61 9.88 3.44
C LEU A 50 -1.63 11.34 3.02
N ASP A 51 -1.27 11.59 1.76
CA ASP A 51 -1.28 12.90 1.14
C ASP A 51 -2.37 12.92 0.07
N ASN A 52 -3.18 13.99 0.06
CA ASN A 52 -4.53 13.98 -0.56
C ASN A 52 -4.51 13.87 -2.08
#